data_AF-A0A5C6JQ69-F1
#
_entry.id   AF-A0A5C6JQ69-F1
#
_cell.length_a   1.000
_cell.length_b   1.000
_cell.length_c   1.000
_cell.angle_alpha   90.00
_cell.angle_beta   90.00
_cell.angle_gamma   90.00
#
_symmetry.space_group_name_H-M   'P 1'
#
loop_
_entity.id
_entity.type
_entity.pdbx_description
1 polymer ?
#
loop_
_entity_poly.entity_id
_entity_poly.type
_entity_poly.pdbx_seq_one_letter_code
_entity_poly.pdbx_strand_id
1 'polypeptide(L)'
;MGEKRSGEEGTWPDGREVEPSLASLRTATRALRFHLHTLPAVFHFGGPADQFLAEAAFPYARWRYACADSLLGSGIGGTVVGAMARSLFDDGLLWQWIAQSPTERRPGLLDSMLQERNRICECLATHEATCPNLARWFVPLDGVTDLTGSSLEALAAPSLPDATELLDLFLSSAPTQPAPTSLLGGSVQDLLHAARGLLAVSGLRGAVMVLAHAGHGNLLGLQSSLAVGGAAGHDLRADHEALFMHVAAVGVTVTVLGVCAAAPECWPPEVDQAGFLGTLVRLTEDVVTAASVVHGLGDPKSLTVVNPKVRTRVQTRRLRPEALVAHHEVLPDILHAGPVIRAVRQYEEFVGSWTVDPWARGDPKLASVLAYGGAHSTFSTVMNTFDDHSAVTTVFAARMLLEEAARFTWLTQDLHDEDAFVQRSTQYFDEFRAKKKKTIATFAGNGVSLAAATRLLKTSDHVVEGPEMISKGRQPLPPIDTMLTLMGTPYPEPGWLPVAYSLLSQVTHSTPVGIVHMARYRGGVLSAHELSPEMLSLALDVACLGSARLLGISGLLLSQGSDDARQYATGLERRAYEVHDAARLVHGLD
;
A
#
# COMPACT_ATOMS: atom_id res chain seq x y z
N MET A 1 19.54 -23.89 -19.32
CA MET A 1 18.98 -25.23 -19.61
C MET A 1 17.48 -25.13 -19.48
N GLY A 2 16.73 -25.55 -20.51
CA GLY A 2 15.29 -25.34 -20.57
C GLY A 2 14.51 -26.35 -19.75
N GLU A 3 13.36 -25.92 -19.24
CA GLU A 3 12.18 -26.78 -19.08
C GLU A 3 10.90 -25.93 -18.88
N LYS A 4 9.91 -26.23 -19.74
CA LYS A 4 8.45 -26.02 -19.66
C LYS A 4 7.88 -24.63 -19.32
N ARG A 5 7.64 -23.85 -20.38
CA ARG A 5 6.39 -23.08 -20.50
C ARG A 5 5.22 -24.06 -20.68
N SER A 6 4.40 -24.27 -19.66
CA SER A 6 3.03 -24.78 -19.82
C SER A 6 2.20 -24.51 -18.56
N GLY A 7 1.69 -23.29 -18.44
CA GLY A 7 0.37 -23.08 -17.87
C GLY A 7 -0.53 -22.72 -19.05
N GLU A 8 -1.56 -23.51 -19.32
CA GLU A 8 -2.63 -23.10 -20.23
C GLU A 8 -3.26 -21.81 -19.69
N GLU A 9 -3.71 -20.91 -20.58
CA GLU A 9 -4.46 -19.71 -20.17
C GLU A 9 -5.66 -20.13 -19.31
N GLY A 10 -5.59 -19.95 -17.99
CA GLY A 10 -6.71 -20.24 -17.08
C GLY A 10 -6.39 -21.14 -15.88
N THR A 11 -5.17 -21.68 -15.76
CA THR A 11 -4.75 -22.46 -14.57
C THR A 11 -3.83 -21.66 -13.66
N TRP A 12 -4.14 -21.59 -12.36
CA TRP A 12 -3.28 -21.02 -11.33
C TRP A 12 -1.96 -21.81 -11.21
N PRO A 13 -0.87 -21.21 -10.65
CA PRO A 13 0.39 -21.92 -10.39
C PRO A 13 0.25 -23.18 -9.51
N ASP A 14 -0.83 -23.30 -8.75
CA ASP A 14 -1.17 -24.47 -7.93
C ASP A 14 -2.17 -25.45 -8.60
N GLY A 15 -2.44 -25.29 -9.90
CA GLY A 15 -3.24 -26.21 -10.70
C GLY A 15 -4.76 -25.98 -10.63
N ARG A 16 -5.24 -24.92 -9.97
CA ARG A 16 -6.68 -24.58 -9.94
C ARG A 16 -7.16 -24.00 -11.26
N GLU A 17 -8.38 -24.32 -11.69
CA GLU A 17 -9.07 -23.59 -12.75
C GLU A 17 -9.65 -22.28 -12.22
N VAL A 18 -9.50 -21.18 -12.96
CA VAL A 18 -10.10 -19.89 -12.60
C VAL A 18 -11.62 -19.96 -12.80
N GLU A 19 -12.40 -19.64 -11.76
CA GLU A 19 -13.86 -19.54 -11.89
C GLU A 19 -14.24 -18.54 -13.01
N PRO A 20 -15.27 -18.82 -13.83
CA PRO A 20 -15.63 -17.94 -14.96
C PRO A 20 -15.95 -16.49 -14.56
N SER A 21 -16.52 -16.29 -13.36
CA SER A 21 -16.80 -14.97 -12.79
C SER A 21 -15.51 -14.20 -12.48
N LEU A 22 -14.50 -14.86 -11.93
CA LEU A 22 -13.19 -14.28 -11.65
C LEU A 22 -12.42 -13.99 -12.95
N ALA A 23 -12.51 -14.87 -13.95
CA ALA A 23 -11.94 -14.63 -15.27
C ALA A 23 -12.56 -13.39 -15.96
N SER A 24 -13.88 -13.21 -15.81
CA SER A 24 -14.59 -12.04 -16.31
C SER A 24 -14.14 -10.76 -15.62
N LEU A 25 -13.96 -10.78 -14.29
CA LEU A 25 -13.39 -9.66 -13.54
C LEU A 25 -12.00 -9.29 -14.05
N ARG A 26 -11.08 -10.25 -14.15
CA ARG A 26 -9.71 -10.00 -14.64
C ARG A 26 -9.68 -9.45 -16.06
N THR A 27 -10.64 -9.85 -16.90
CA THR A 27 -10.78 -9.30 -18.25
C THR A 27 -11.19 -7.83 -18.20
N ALA A 28 -12.15 -7.49 -17.34
CA ALA A 28 -12.58 -6.10 -17.15
C ALA A 28 -11.46 -5.21 -16.57
N THR A 29 -10.71 -5.69 -15.58
CA THR A 29 -9.60 -4.92 -14.97
C THR A 29 -8.49 -4.66 -15.98
N ARG A 30 -8.15 -5.65 -16.81
CA ARG A 30 -7.18 -5.50 -17.91
C ARG A 30 -7.66 -4.52 -18.97
N ALA A 31 -8.93 -4.56 -19.34
CA ALA A 31 -9.51 -3.59 -20.29
C ALA A 31 -9.39 -2.16 -19.77
N LEU A 32 -9.73 -1.92 -18.49
CA LEU A 32 -9.54 -0.63 -17.84
C LEU A 32 -8.06 -0.20 -17.81
N ARG A 33 -7.17 -1.12 -17.42
CA ARG A 33 -5.71 -0.90 -17.43
C ARG A 33 -5.21 -0.47 -18.81
N PHE A 34 -5.59 -1.19 -19.86
CA PHE A 34 -5.14 -0.87 -21.23
C PHE A 34 -5.61 0.52 -21.65
N HIS A 35 -6.86 0.88 -21.36
CA HIS A 35 -7.38 2.21 -21.62
C HIS A 35 -6.58 3.30 -20.91
N LEU A 36 -6.30 3.13 -19.61
CA LEU A 36 -5.48 4.07 -18.82
C LEU A 36 -4.06 4.26 -19.40
N HIS A 37 -3.45 3.20 -19.95
CA HIS A 37 -2.13 3.27 -20.58
C HIS A 37 -2.11 4.05 -21.90
N THR A 38 -3.25 4.26 -22.54
CA THR A 38 -3.31 5.07 -23.77
C THR A 38 -3.20 6.58 -23.52
N LEU A 39 -3.36 7.06 -22.28
CA LEU A 39 -3.26 8.48 -21.95
C LEU A 39 -1.78 8.88 -21.72
N PRO A 40 -1.19 9.76 -22.55
CA PRO A 40 0.15 10.29 -22.30
C PRO A 40 0.23 11.07 -20.98
N ALA A 41 1.42 11.17 -20.40
CA ALA A 41 1.69 12.03 -19.26
C ALA A 41 2.30 13.35 -19.76
N VAL A 42 1.80 14.48 -19.25
CA VAL A 42 2.29 15.83 -19.56
C VAL A 42 2.78 16.47 -18.26
N PHE A 43 4.00 17.02 -18.27
CA PHE A 43 4.63 17.64 -17.11
C PHE A 43 5.09 19.06 -17.44
N HIS A 44 4.82 20.00 -16.54
CA HIS A 44 5.21 21.41 -16.62
C HIS A 44 6.17 21.75 -15.46
N PHE A 45 7.45 21.88 -15.79
CA PHE A 45 8.52 22.12 -14.80
C PHE A 45 8.68 23.58 -14.37
N GLY A 46 8.32 24.52 -15.27
CA GLY A 46 8.37 25.96 -15.03
C GLY A 46 7.09 26.54 -14.40
N GLY A 47 6.09 25.70 -14.13
CA GLY A 47 4.85 26.08 -13.46
C GLY A 47 4.95 26.00 -11.93
N PRO A 48 3.88 26.35 -11.20
CA PRO A 48 3.79 26.17 -9.76
C PRO A 48 4.02 24.71 -9.32
N ALA A 49 4.63 24.50 -8.15
CA ALA A 49 4.88 23.15 -7.63
C ALA A 49 3.61 22.31 -7.45
N ASP A 50 2.48 22.93 -7.07
CA ASP A 50 1.20 22.24 -6.90
C ASP A 50 0.65 21.73 -8.24
N GLN A 51 0.97 22.41 -9.34
CA GLN A 51 0.65 21.95 -10.69
C GLN A 51 1.44 20.68 -11.03
N PHE A 52 2.76 20.67 -10.80
CA PHE A 52 3.57 19.47 -11.04
C PHE A 52 3.09 18.27 -10.20
N LEU A 53 2.75 18.49 -8.93
CA LEU A 53 2.21 17.45 -8.05
C LEU A 53 0.86 16.91 -8.57
N ALA A 54 0.01 17.77 -9.14
CA ALA A 54 -1.24 17.35 -9.77
C ALA A 54 -0.98 16.51 -11.04
N GLU A 55 -0.05 16.94 -11.87
CA GLU A 55 0.35 16.25 -13.10
C GLU A 55 0.94 14.87 -12.85
N ALA A 56 1.68 14.70 -11.75
CA ALA A 56 2.28 13.43 -11.35
C ALA A 56 1.29 12.44 -10.69
N ALA A 57 0.16 12.93 -10.15
CA ALA A 57 -0.78 12.09 -9.43
C ALA A 57 -1.45 11.02 -10.31
N PHE A 58 -1.89 11.39 -11.53
CA PHE A 58 -2.51 10.42 -12.44
C PHE A 58 -1.52 9.34 -12.91
N PRO A 59 -0.33 9.65 -13.46
CA PRO A 59 0.67 8.64 -13.81
C PRO A 59 0.93 7.68 -12.66
N TYR A 60 1.07 8.19 -11.44
CA TYR A 60 1.30 7.37 -10.27
C TYR A 60 0.12 6.44 -9.92
N ALA A 61 -1.12 6.93 -9.98
CA ALA A 61 -2.32 6.10 -9.80
C ALA A 61 -2.46 5.04 -10.89
N ARG A 62 -2.20 5.40 -12.16
CA ARG A 62 -2.17 4.44 -13.28
C ARG A 62 -1.17 3.31 -13.03
N TRP A 63 0.04 3.63 -12.56
CA TRP A 63 1.07 2.62 -12.32
C TRP A 63 0.70 1.68 -11.18
N ARG A 64 0.21 2.21 -10.05
CA ARG A 64 -0.27 1.36 -8.95
C ARG A 64 -1.41 0.44 -9.39
N TYR A 65 -2.35 0.94 -10.20
CA TYR A 65 -3.44 0.10 -10.74
C TYR A 65 -2.90 -1.00 -11.66
N ALA A 66 -1.95 -0.66 -12.55
CA ALA A 66 -1.31 -1.63 -13.44
C ALA A 66 -0.51 -2.68 -12.66
N CYS A 67 0.15 -2.30 -11.57
CA CYS A 67 0.87 -3.21 -10.69
C CYS A 67 -0.09 -4.16 -9.95
N ALA A 68 -1.18 -3.61 -9.39
CA ALA A 68 -2.22 -4.40 -8.73
C ALA A 68 -2.81 -5.45 -9.68
N ASP A 69 -3.17 -5.06 -10.91
CA ASP A 69 -3.65 -5.96 -11.96
C ASP A 69 -2.60 -7.02 -12.37
N SER A 70 -1.32 -6.66 -12.43
CA SER A 70 -0.24 -7.59 -12.80
C SER A 70 0.03 -8.68 -11.75
N LEU A 71 -0.21 -8.38 -10.47
CA LEU A 71 -0.04 -9.36 -9.39
C LEU A 71 -1.18 -10.38 -9.32
N LEU A 72 -2.32 -10.12 -9.96
CA LEU A 72 -3.47 -11.03 -9.90
C LEU A 72 -3.17 -12.37 -10.56
N GLY A 73 -3.17 -13.44 -9.76
CA GLY A 73 -2.86 -14.78 -10.23
C GLY A 73 -1.38 -14.99 -10.57
N SER A 74 -0.50 -14.11 -10.08
CA SER A 74 0.95 -14.25 -10.25
C SER A 74 1.54 -15.34 -9.35
N GLY A 75 0.79 -15.83 -8.37
CA GLY A 75 1.32 -16.74 -7.37
C GLY A 75 2.07 -16.01 -6.26
N ILE A 76 2.00 -14.67 -6.16
CA ILE A 76 2.67 -13.85 -5.14
C ILE A 76 1.94 -12.52 -4.88
N GLY A 77 2.23 -11.88 -3.75
CA GLY A 77 1.91 -10.47 -3.53
C GLY A 77 0.44 -10.16 -3.28
N GLY A 78 -0.39 -11.15 -2.96
CA GLY A 78 -1.83 -10.94 -2.73
C GLY A 78 -2.13 -9.83 -1.71
N THR A 79 -1.43 -9.81 -0.59
CA THR A 79 -1.58 -8.77 0.45
C THR A 79 -1.11 -7.39 -0.02
N VAL A 80 -0.11 -7.34 -0.90
CA VAL A 80 0.42 -6.11 -1.52
C VAL A 80 -0.63 -5.47 -2.43
N VAL A 81 -1.44 -6.26 -3.14
CA VAL A 81 -2.59 -5.77 -3.93
C VAL A 81 -3.58 -5.03 -3.05
N GLY A 82 -3.87 -5.52 -1.84
CA GLY A 82 -4.76 -4.85 -0.89
C GLY A 82 -4.25 -3.48 -0.45
N ALA A 83 -2.93 -3.36 -0.22
CA ALA A 83 -2.30 -2.11 0.16
C ALA A 83 -2.36 -1.08 -0.98
N MET A 84 -2.09 -1.51 -2.22
CA MET A 84 -2.20 -0.65 -3.41
C MET A 84 -3.65 -0.22 -3.67
N ALA A 85 -4.63 -1.13 -3.53
CA ALA A 85 -6.04 -0.80 -3.69
C ALA A 85 -6.51 0.25 -2.67
N ARG A 86 -6.07 0.14 -1.42
CA ARG A 86 -6.34 1.14 -0.39
C ARG A 86 -5.75 2.50 -0.74
N SER A 87 -4.49 2.51 -1.15
CA SER A 87 -3.75 3.70 -1.57
C SER A 87 -4.47 4.42 -2.73
N LEU A 88 -4.87 3.69 -3.77
CA LEU A 88 -5.61 4.24 -4.91
C LEU A 88 -6.95 4.86 -4.52
N PHE A 89 -7.63 4.26 -3.56
CA PHE A 89 -8.90 4.77 -3.07
C PHE A 89 -8.74 6.07 -2.28
N ASP A 90 -7.75 6.15 -1.39
CA ASP A 90 -7.49 7.37 -0.63
C ASP A 90 -7.10 8.55 -1.54
N ASP A 91 -6.31 8.29 -2.58
CA ASP A 91 -6.03 9.27 -3.64
C ASP A 91 -7.30 9.73 -4.36
N GLY A 92 -8.18 8.80 -4.73
CA GLY A 92 -9.44 9.12 -5.38
C GLY A 92 -10.29 10.06 -4.52
N LEU A 93 -10.36 9.82 -3.20
CA LEU A 93 -11.07 10.69 -2.27
C LEU A 93 -10.46 12.10 -2.22
N LEU A 94 -9.12 12.19 -2.18
CA LEU A 94 -8.41 13.47 -2.17
C LEU A 94 -8.69 14.27 -3.46
N TRP A 95 -8.55 13.63 -4.62
CA TRP A 95 -8.75 14.29 -5.91
C TRP A 95 -10.21 14.67 -6.16
N GLN A 96 -11.15 13.88 -5.68
CA GLN A 96 -12.56 14.26 -5.67
C GLN A 96 -12.81 15.51 -4.81
N TRP A 97 -12.13 15.62 -3.67
CA TRP A 97 -12.25 16.79 -2.81
C TRP A 97 -11.58 18.02 -3.45
N ILE A 98 -10.38 17.90 -4.03
CA ILE A 98 -9.70 19.01 -4.73
C ILE A 98 -10.56 19.50 -5.90
N ALA A 99 -11.13 18.60 -6.70
CA ALA A 99 -11.93 18.91 -7.89
C ALA A 99 -13.15 19.82 -7.62
N GLN A 100 -13.67 19.85 -6.39
CA GLN A 100 -14.80 20.73 -6.03
C GLN A 100 -14.42 22.21 -5.94
N SER A 101 -13.16 22.53 -5.66
CA SER A 101 -12.65 23.91 -5.62
C SER A 101 -11.15 23.92 -5.97
N PRO A 102 -10.76 23.65 -7.23
CA PRO A 102 -9.36 23.44 -7.59
C PRO A 102 -8.43 24.59 -7.21
N THR A 103 -8.83 25.82 -7.52
CA THR A 103 -8.02 27.01 -7.27
C THR A 103 -7.75 27.27 -5.79
N GLU A 104 -8.67 26.84 -4.92
CA GLU A 104 -8.54 26.98 -3.47
C GLU A 104 -7.80 25.79 -2.85
N ARG A 105 -8.07 24.57 -3.33
CA ARG A 105 -7.68 23.32 -2.67
C ARG A 105 -6.38 22.72 -3.20
N ARG A 106 -6.09 22.87 -4.49
CA ARG A 106 -4.86 22.34 -5.13
C ARG A 106 -3.58 22.91 -4.49
N PRO A 107 -3.49 24.22 -4.16
CA PRO A 107 -2.31 24.74 -3.46
C PRO A 107 -2.04 24.05 -2.13
N GLY A 108 -3.05 23.43 -1.48
CA GLY A 108 -2.86 22.69 -0.24
C GLY A 108 -1.95 21.47 -0.34
N LEU A 109 -1.65 20.99 -1.55
CA LEU A 109 -0.61 19.98 -1.78
C LEU A 109 0.77 20.45 -1.26
N LEU A 110 1.05 21.75 -1.30
CA LEU A 110 2.30 22.32 -0.78
C LEU A 110 2.35 22.29 0.75
N ASP A 111 1.24 22.62 1.43
CA ASP A 111 1.17 22.48 2.90
C ASP A 111 1.30 21.01 3.30
N SER A 112 0.64 20.08 2.59
CA SER A 112 0.78 18.64 2.87
C SER A 112 2.25 18.20 2.79
N MET A 113 2.96 18.59 1.74
CA MET A 113 4.39 18.32 1.58
C MET A 113 5.20 18.85 2.77
N LEU A 114 4.98 20.10 3.20
CA LEU A 114 5.68 20.70 4.34
C LEU A 114 5.35 20.00 5.66
N GLN A 115 4.09 19.61 5.88
CA GLN A 115 3.69 18.86 7.06
C GLN A 115 4.30 17.45 7.08
N GLU A 116 4.47 16.81 5.92
CA GLU A 116 5.13 15.51 5.80
C GLU A 116 6.60 15.60 6.18
N ARG A 117 7.31 16.59 5.63
CA ARG A 117 8.71 16.86 6.00
C ARG A 117 8.84 17.15 7.49
N ASN A 118 7.95 17.99 8.03
CA ASN A 118 7.95 18.28 9.46
C ASN A 118 7.71 17.02 10.31
N ARG A 119 6.78 16.14 9.91
CA ARG A 119 6.55 14.85 10.58
C ARG A 119 7.75 13.91 10.47
N ILE A 120 8.50 13.93 9.37
CA ILE A 120 9.75 13.17 9.24
C ILE A 120 10.82 13.71 10.20
N CYS A 121 10.99 15.04 10.28
CA CYS A 121 11.88 15.67 11.25
C CYS A 121 11.48 15.37 12.71
N GLU A 122 10.19 15.39 13.01
CA GLU A 122 9.67 14.97 14.32
C GLU A 122 9.97 13.50 14.59
N CYS A 123 9.77 12.62 13.60
CA CYS A 123 10.04 11.19 13.73
C CYS A 123 11.53 10.92 14.02
N LEU A 124 12.45 11.57 13.29
CA LEU A 124 13.91 11.51 13.55
C LEU A 124 14.22 11.94 14.99
N ALA A 125 13.70 13.09 15.44
CA ALA A 125 13.96 13.61 16.77
C ALA A 125 13.36 12.73 17.89
N THR A 126 12.13 12.23 17.70
CA THR A 126 11.43 11.38 18.69
C THR A 126 12.12 10.04 18.88
N HIS A 127 12.76 9.52 17.83
CA HIS A 127 13.41 8.21 17.86
C HIS A 127 14.94 8.29 17.98
N GLU A 128 15.50 9.48 18.19
CA GLU A 128 16.95 9.70 18.31
C GLU A 128 17.74 9.14 17.11
N ALA A 129 17.13 9.21 15.92
CA ALA A 129 17.73 8.75 14.68
C ALA A 129 18.26 9.92 13.84
N THR A 130 19.34 9.66 13.10
CA THR A 130 20.01 10.62 12.23
C THR A 130 19.79 10.29 10.76
N CYS A 131 19.86 11.33 9.92
CA CYS A 131 19.73 11.20 8.47
C CYS A 131 20.61 12.28 7.81
N PRO A 132 21.91 12.02 7.60
CA PRO A 132 22.85 13.02 7.09
C PRO A 132 22.51 13.56 5.70
N ASN A 133 21.71 12.81 4.94
CA ASN A 133 21.28 13.14 3.59
C ASN A 133 19.81 13.57 3.51
N LEU A 134 19.21 14.06 4.60
CA LEU A 134 17.79 14.45 4.69
C LEU A 134 17.32 15.38 3.55
N ALA A 135 18.19 16.26 3.05
CA ALA A 135 17.87 17.12 1.91
C ALA A 135 17.46 16.33 0.65
N ARG A 136 18.03 15.13 0.41
CA ARG A 136 17.65 14.24 -0.71
C ARG A 136 16.28 13.62 -0.51
N TRP A 137 15.92 13.31 0.73
CA TRP A 137 14.58 12.82 1.08
C TRP A 137 13.51 13.89 0.88
N PHE A 138 13.88 15.16 1.05
CA PHE A 138 12.92 16.25 0.90
C PHE A 138 12.82 16.73 -0.55
N VAL A 139 13.94 16.79 -1.27
CA VAL A 139 13.98 17.24 -2.67
C VAL A 139 14.78 16.23 -3.51
N PRO A 140 14.20 15.06 -3.85
CA PRO A 140 14.87 14.05 -4.68
C PRO A 140 14.88 14.40 -6.18
N LEU A 141 14.06 15.37 -6.59
CA LEU A 141 13.92 15.83 -7.97
C LEU A 141 14.32 17.31 -8.07
N ASP A 142 15.29 17.62 -8.92
CA ASP A 142 15.69 18.99 -9.24
C ASP A 142 14.90 19.55 -10.43
N GLY A 143 15.02 20.86 -10.68
CA GLY A 143 14.44 21.50 -11.88
C GLY A 143 12.93 21.77 -11.86
N VAL A 144 12.19 21.34 -10.84
CA VAL A 144 10.80 21.77 -10.59
C VAL A 144 10.79 22.98 -9.67
N THR A 145 10.10 24.03 -10.08
CA THR A 145 9.99 25.28 -9.30
C THR A 145 9.32 25.02 -7.96
N ASP A 146 9.89 25.55 -6.86
CA ASP A 146 9.33 25.57 -5.50
C ASP A 146 9.07 24.21 -4.80
N LEU A 147 9.71 23.13 -5.26
CA LEU A 147 9.75 21.89 -4.45
C LEU A 147 10.56 22.05 -3.16
N THR A 148 11.38 23.09 -3.01
CA THR A 148 12.10 23.36 -1.75
C THR A 148 11.16 23.71 -0.60
N GLY A 149 9.93 24.15 -0.90
CA GLY A 149 8.92 24.55 0.09
C GLY A 149 9.23 25.88 0.79
N SER A 150 10.22 26.62 0.29
CA SER A 150 10.71 27.87 0.88
C SER A 150 9.97 29.11 0.40
N SER A 151 9.05 29.01 -0.57
CA SER A 151 8.29 30.17 -1.05
C SER A 151 7.23 30.64 -0.04
N LEU A 152 6.82 31.90 -0.20
CA LEU A 152 5.66 32.44 0.53
C LEU A 152 4.35 31.72 0.15
N GLU A 153 4.25 31.21 -1.07
CA GLU A 153 3.08 30.49 -1.57
C GLU A 153 2.91 29.15 -0.84
N ALA A 154 3.99 28.37 -0.73
CA ALA A 154 4.01 27.13 0.03
C ALA A 154 3.72 27.37 1.52
N LEU A 155 4.30 28.41 2.12
CA LEU A 155 4.07 28.75 3.53
C LEU A 155 2.66 29.28 3.81
N ALA A 156 1.96 29.80 2.80
CA ALA A 156 0.59 30.30 2.90
C ALA A 156 -0.48 29.26 2.51
N ALA A 157 -0.11 28.19 1.81
CA ALA A 157 -1.00 27.14 1.30
C ALA A 157 -1.98 26.59 2.35
N PRO A 158 -3.25 26.30 2.02
CA PRO A 158 -4.23 25.78 2.98
C PRO A 158 -3.95 24.33 3.37
N SER A 159 -4.38 23.90 4.56
CA SER A 159 -4.25 22.51 4.99
C SER A 159 -5.21 21.57 4.26
N LEU A 160 -4.75 20.35 3.98
CA LEU A 160 -5.60 19.27 3.48
C LEU A 160 -6.27 18.48 4.62
N PRO A 161 -7.49 17.97 4.43
CA PRO A 161 -8.08 16.99 5.33
C PRO A 161 -7.30 15.66 5.29
N ASP A 162 -7.30 14.91 6.39
CA ASP A 162 -6.72 13.58 6.41
C ASP A 162 -7.60 12.53 5.70
N ALA A 163 -7.06 11.34 5.42
CA ALA A 163 -7.78 10.28 4.72
C ALA A 163 -9.05 9.79 5.46
N THR A 164 -9.09 9.90 6.79
CA THR A 164 -10.28 9.52 7.59
C THR A 164 -11.36 10.59 7.46
N GLU A 165 -10.98 11.87 7.52
CA GLU A 165 -11.89 13.00 7.29
C GLU A 165 -12.46 12.98 5.87
N LEU A 166 -11.64 12.69 4.87
CA LEU A 166 -12.07 12.50 3.48
C LEU A 166 -13.05 11.35 3.31
N LEU A 167 -12.80 10.23 3.99
CA LEU A 167 -13.71 9.08 3.98
C LEU A 167 -15.05 9.39 4.65
N ASP A 168 -15.05 10.00 5.83
CA ASP A 168 -16.28 10.39 6.53
C ASP A 168 -17.07 11.44 5.72
N LEU A 169 -16.39 12.35 5.04
CA LEU A 169 -16.98 13.28 4.07
C LEU A 169 -17.64 12.56 2.91
N PHE A 170 -16.92 11.61 2.30
CA PHE A 170 -17.43 10.83 1.18
C PHE A 170 -18.69 10.04 1.57
N LEU A 171 -18.65 9.34 2.70
CA LEU A 171 -19.73 8.48 3.16
C LEU A 171 -21.00 9.25 3.56
N SER A 172 -20.84 10.53 3.91
CA SER A 172 -21.95 11.35 4.38
C SER A 172 -22.65 12.16 3.31
N SER A 173 -22.00 12.42 2.18
CA SER A 173 -22.69 13.11 1.08
C SER A 173 -23.53 12.10 0.31
N ALA A 174 -24.86 12.22 0.44
CA ALA A 174 -25.80 11.41 -0.33
C ALA A 174 -25.65 11.72 -1.83
N PRO A 175 -25.78 10.73 -2.73
CA PRO A 175 -25.95 11.02 -4.15
C PRO A 175 -27.29 11.73 -4.33
N THR A 176 -27.25 13.05 -4.48
CA THR A 176 -28.43 13.92 -4.54
C THR A 176 -29.19 13.83 -5.88
N GLN A 177 -28.60 13.21 -6.90
CA GLN A 177 -29.23 13.00 -8.20
C GLN A 177 -28.85 11.64 -8.79
N PRO A 178 -29.78 10.96 -9.47
CA PRO A 178 -29.46 9.78 -10.28
C PRO A 178 -28.43 10.17 -11.35
N ALA A 179 -27.45 9.30 -11.61
CA ALA A 179 -26.46 9.53 -12.64
C ALA A 179 -27.16 9.77 -14.00
N PRO A 180 -26.66 10.71 -14.82
CA PRO A 180 -27.25 10.99 -16.13
C PRO A 180 -27.26 9.72 -17.00
N THR A 181 -28.32 9.55 -17.79
CA THR A 181 -28.58 8.36 -18.62
C THR A 181 -27.62 8.18 -19.79
N SER A 182 -26.76 9.17 -20.07
CA SER A 182 -25.68 9.09 -21.06
C SER A 182 -24.41 9.72 -20.48
N LEU A 183 -23.39 8.89 -20.29
CA LEU A 183 -22.06 9.32 -19.84
C LEU A 183 -21.17 9.79 -21.00
N LEU A 184 -21.53 9.47 -22.25
CA LEU A 184 -20.81 9.94 -23.43
C LEU A 184 -21.13 11.42 -23.67
N GLY A 185 -20.13 12.29 -23.51
CA GLY A 185 -20.25 13.74 -23.68
C GLY A 185 -20.69 14.54 -22.45
N GLY A 186 -20.75 13.91 -21.26
CA GLY A 186 -21.00 14.62 -20.00
C GLY A 186 -19.84 15.53 -19.57
N SER A 187 -20.10 16.52 -18.72
CA SER A 187 -19.01 17.32 -18.12
C SER A 187 -18.15 16.46 -17.19
N VAL A 188 -16.90 16.86 -16.93
CA VAL A 188 -16.02 16.17 -15.96
C VAL A 188 -16.70 16.06 -14.60
N GLN A 189 -17.50 17.06 -14.20
CA GLN A 189 -18.25 17.04 -12.96
C GLN A 189 -19.37 15.98 -12.96
N ASP A 190 -20.07 15.80 -14.08
CA ASP A 190 -21.08 14.75 -14.24
C ASP A 190 -20.44 13.37 -14.16
N LEU A 191 -19.27 13.19 -14.79
CA LEU A 191 -18.50 11.96 -14.77
C LEU A 191 -17.94 11.66 -13.37
N LEU A 192 -17.48 12.68 -12.63
CA LEU A 192 -17.09 12.54 -11.21
C LEU A 192 -18.26 12.08 -10.35
N HIS A 193 -19.44 12.64 -10.57
CA HIS A 193 -20.65 12.24 -9.85
C HIS A 193 -21.08 10.81 -10.20
N ALA A 194 -20.98 10.42 -11.48
CA ALA A 194 -21.24 9.04 -11.92
C ALA A 194 -20.24 8.05 -11.31
N ALA A 195 -18.94 8.33 -11.39
CA ALA A 195 -17.88 7.50 -10.79
C ALA A 195 -18.04 7.36 -9.28
N ARG A 196 -18.48 8.42 -8.59
CA ARG A 196 -18.84 8.37 -7.16
C ARG A 196 -19.95 7.34 -6.90
N GLY A 197 -20.95 7.25 -7.78
CA GLY A 197 -22.05 6.29 -7.70
C GLY A 197 -21.62 4.83 -7.86
N LEU A 198 -20.46 4.56 -8.46
CA LEU A 198 -19.91 3.20 -8.65
C LEU A 198 -19.32 2.61 -7.37
N LEU A 199 -19.06 3.45 -6.36
CA LEU A 199 -18.81 3.01 -5.01
C LEU A 199 -20.16 2.85 -4.32
N ALA A 200 -20.61 1.61 -4.13
CA ALA A 200 -21.76 1.34 -3.28
C ALA A 200 -21.48 1.89 -1.87
N VAL A 201 -22.04 3.07 -1.55
CA VAL A 201 -21.69 3.90 -0.37
C VAL A 201 -21.86 3.15 0.96
N SER A 202 -22.75 2.17 0.98
CA SER A 202 -23.04 1.29 2.11
C SER A 202 -21.96 0.23 2.41
N GLY A 203 -21.57 -0.57 1.42
CA GLY A 203 -20.56 -1.61 1.58
C GLY A 203 -19.18 -0.99 1.79
N LEU A 204 -18.98 0.24 1.32
CA LEU A 204 -17.68 0.89 1.26
C LEU A 204 -17.02 1.10 2.62
N ARG A 205 -17.75 1.49 3.66
CA ARG A 205 -17.15 1.65 5.00
C ARG A 205 -16.63 0.33 5.56
N GLY A 206 -17.33 -0.76 5.29
CA GLY A 206 -16.87 -2.11 5.62
C GLY A 206 -15.74 -2.59 4.69
N ALA A 207 -15.82 -2.31 3.40
CA ALA A 207 -14.80 -2.67 2.41
C ALA A 207 -13.46 -1.98 2.69
N VAL A 208 -13.50 -0.70 3.05
CA VAL A 208 -12.35 0.06 3.54
C VAL A 208 -11.79 -0.55 4.81
N MET A 209 -12.63 -1.06 5.72
CA MET A 209 -12.14 -1.77 6.91
C MET A 209 -11.47 -3.11 6.58
N VAL A 210 -11.94 -3.83 5.55
CA VAL A 210 -11.23 -5.02 5.03
C VAL A 210 -9.89 -4.60 4.45
N LEU A 211 -9.85 -3.56 3.63
CA LEU A 211 -8.61 -2.99 3.10
C LEU A 211 -7.66 -2.51 4.21
N ALA A 212 -8.18 -1.91 5.28
CA ALA A 212 -7.43 -1.41 6.43
C ALA A 212 -6.79 -2.52 7.29
N HIS A 213 -7.12 -3.79 7.04
CA HIS A 213 -6.43 -4.91 7.67
C HIS A 213 -5.75 -5.82 6.65
N ALA A 214 -6.27 -5.92 5.43
CA ALA A 214 -5.68 -6.75 4.39
C ALA A 214 -4.53 -6.07 3.63
N GLY A 215 -4.48 -4.74 3.62
CA GLY A 215 -3.40 -3.93 3.02
C GLY A 215 -2.25 -3.60 3.97
N HIS A 216 -2.10 -4.34 5.06
CA HIS A 216 -1.01 -4.20 6.02
C HIS A 216 -0.35 -5.56 6.26
N GLY A 217 0.93 -5.58 6.63
CA GLY A 217 1.59 -6.82 7.03
C GLY A 217 1.02 -7.25 8.36
N ASN A 218 0.01 -8.12 8.39
CA ASN A 218 -0.58 -8.65 9.61
C ASN A 218 -1.37 -9.94 9.37
N LEU A 219 -1.80 -10.60 10.44
CA LEU A 219 -2.50 -11.88 10.36
C LEU A 219 -3.75 -11.87 9.46
N LEU A 220 -4.59 -10.83 9.52
CA LEU A 220 -5.80 -10.75 8.68
C LEU A 220 -5.44 -10.55 7.20
N GLY A 221 -4.37 -9.78 6.92
CA GLY A 221 -3.81 -9.68 5.58
C GLY A 221 -3.33 -11.02 5.07
N LEU A 222 -2.51 -11.73 5.83
CA LEU A 222 -2.03 -13.06 5.43
C LEU A 222 -3.19 -14.06 5.24
N GLN A 223 -4.23 -13.98 6.07
CA GLN A 223 -5.44 -14.80 5.92
C GLN A 223 -6.23 -14.51 4.63
N SER A 224 -6.14 -13.29 4.08
CA SER A 224 -6.77 -12.97 2.78
C SER A 224 -6.13 -13.71 1.60
N SER A 225 -4.96 -14.30 1.81
CA SER A 225 -4.24 -15.12 0.82
C SER A 225 -4.35 -16.62 1.07
N LEU A 226 -5.22 -17.08 1.98
CA LEU A 226 -5.48 -18.52 2.15
C LEU A 226 -6.18 -19.09 0.91
N ALA A 227 -5.68 -20.21 0.40
CA ALA A 227 -6.36 -20.96 -0.66
C ALA A 227 -7.71 -21.52 -0.15
N VAL A 228 -8.58 -21.91 -1.08
CA VAL A 228 -9.89 -22.52 -0.75
C VAL A 228 -9.71 -23.76 0.14
N GLY A 229 -8.65 -24.54 -0.09
CA GLY A 229 -8.28 -25.70 0.73
C GLY A 229 -7.66 -25.38 2.09
N GLY A 230 -7.52 -24.10 2.46
CA GLY A 230 -6.96 -23.68 3.75
C GLY A 230 -5.43 -23.64 3.82
N ALA A 231 -4.73 -24.02 2.75
CA ALA A 231 -3.28 -23.84 2.64
C ALA A 231 -2.93 -22.34 2.57
N ALA A 232 -1.74 -21.98 3.09
CA ALA A 232 -1.17 -20.65 2.86
C ALA A 232 -0.98 -20.47 1.35
N GLY A 233 -1.84 -19.67 0.73
CA GLY A 233 -1.67 -19.25 -0.64
C GLY A 233 -0.82 -17.99 -0.69
N HIS A 234 -0.43 -17.66 -1.91
CA HIS A 234 0.40 -16.49 -2.20
C HIS A 234 -0.38 -15.41 -2.96
N ASP A 235 -1.57 -15.75 -3.43
CA ASP A 235 -2.53 -14.86 -4.06
C ASP A 235 -3.78 -14.67 -3.21
N LEU A 236 -4.54 -13.62 -3.52
CA LEU A 236 -5.82 -13.34 -2.88
C LEU A 236 -6.87 -14.41 -3.18
N ARG A 237 -7.76 -14.61 -2.20
CA ARG A 237 -9.06 -15.25 -2.44
C ARG A 237 -9.86 -14.43 -3.45
N ALA A 238 -10.68 -15.11 -4.25
CA ALA A 238 -11.51 -14.48 -5.30
C ALA A 238 -12.37 -13.32 -4.77
N ASP A 239 -12.93 -13.45 -3.56
CA ASP A 239 -13.77 -12.43 -2.94
C ASP A 239 -12.98 -11.17 -2.54
N HIS A 240 -11.77 -11.34 -2.01
CA HIS A 240 -10.85 -10.23 -1.72
C HIS A 240 -10.27 -9.61 -2.99
N GLU A 241 -9.90 -10.42 -3.98
CA GLU A 241 -9.45 -9.94 -5.30
C GLU A 241 -10.52 -9.03 -5.92
N ALA A 242 -11.77 -9.48 -5.94
CA ALA A 242 -12.90 -8.70 -6.43
C ALA A 242 -13.12 -7.41 -5.65
N LEU A 243 -13.12 -7.48 -4.31
CA LEU A 243 -13.29 -6.31 -3.46
C LEU A 243 -12.19 -5.26 -3.70
N PHE A 244 -10.93 -5.71 -3.82
CA PHE A 244 -9.79 -4.81 -3.94
C PHE A 244 -9.73 -4.18 -5.32
N MET A 245 -9.99 -4.95 -6.37
CA MET A 245 -9.99 -4.44 -7.74
C MET A 245 -11.19 -3.53 -8.03
N HIS A 246 -12.35 -3.76 -7.42
CA HIS A 246 -13.46 -2.81 -7.44
C HIS A 246 -13.03 -1.45 -6.89
N VAL A 247 -12.48 -1.44 -5.67
CA VAL A 247 -12.08 -0.21 -4.99
C VAL A 247 -10.91 0.48 -5.73
N ALA A 248 -9.93 -0.29 -6.21
CA ALA A 248 -8.80 0.22 -6.99
C ALA A 248 -9.24 0.84 -8.32
N ALA A 249 -10.17 0.21 -9.04
CA ALA A 249 -10.68 0.69 -10.33
C ALA A 249 -11.42 2.02 -10.19
N VAL A 250 -12.26 2.15 -9.16
CA VAL A 250 -12.90 3.43 -8.90
C VAL A 250 -11.90 4.47 -8.41
N GLY A 251 -10.98 4.10 -7.52
CA GLY A 251 -9.92 4.99 -7.03
C GLY A 251 -9.11 5.63 -8.17
N VAL A 252 -8.56 4.82 -9.09
CA VAL A 252 -7.81 5.34 -10.25
C VAL A 252 -8.68 6.20 -11.18
N THR A 253 -9.94 5.83 -11.38
CA THR A 253 -10.89 6.58 -12.22
C THR A 253 -11.17 7.97 -11.64
N VAL A 254 -11.47 8.02 -10.34
CA VAL A 254 -11.75 9.28 -9.65
C VAL A 254 -10.50 10.15 -9.58
N THR A 255 -9.31 9.57 -9.42
CA THR A 255 -8.05 10.30 -9.52
C THR A 255 -7.88 10.96 -10.89
N VAL A 256 -8.08 10.23 -12.00
CA VAL A 256 -7.99 10.80 -13.37
C VAL A 256 -8.96 11.96 -13.54
N LEU A 257 -10.23 11.74 -13.18
CA LEU A 257 -11.28 12.73 -13.32
C LEU A 257 -11.02 13.97 -12.45
N GLY A 258 -10.55 13.76 -11.22
CA GLY A 258 -10.27 14.85 -10.29
C GLY A 258 -9.04 15.66 -10.69
N VAL A 259 -7.97 15.01 -11.17
CA VAL A 259 -6.81 15.69 -11.75
C VAL A 259 -7.22 16.49 -13.00
N CYS A 260 -8.03 15.89 -13.87
CA CYS A 260 -8.55 16.56 -15.07
C CYS A 260 -9.37 17.83 -14.73
N ALA A 261 -10.15 17.79 -13.65
CA ALA A 261 -10.87 18.97 -13.16
C ALA A 261 -9.94 20.01 -12.51
N ALA A 262 -8.87 19.54 -11.85
CA ALA A 262 -8.01 20.39 -11.04
C ALA A 262 -6.84 21.04 -11.79
N ALA A 263 -6.39 20.41 -12.87
CA ALA A 263 -5.31 20.87 -13.74
C ALA A 263 -5.66 20.55 -15.20
N PRO A 264 -6.72 21.14 -15.79
CA PRO A 264 -7.13 20.87 -17.17
C PRO A 264 -6.02 21.13 -18.20
N GLU A 265 -5.06 22.00 -17.87
CA GLU A 265 -3.85 22.28 -18.65
C GLU A 265 -2.94 21.06 -18.83
N CYS A 266 -3.04 20.03 -17.98
CA CYS A 266 -2.26 18.81 -18.12
C CYS A 266 -2.86 17.82 -19.13
N TRP A 267 -4.04 18.10 -19.67
CA TRP A 267 -4.69 17.19 -20.61
C TRP A 267 -3.93 17.15 -21.95
N PRO A 268 -3.53 15.95 -22.44
CA PRO A 268 -2.85 15.84 -23.73
C PRO A 268 -3.75 16.36 -24.88
N PRO A 269 -3.32 17.37 -25.65
CA PRO A 269 -4.17 18.01 -26.68
C PRO A 269 -4.56 17.06 -27.81
N GLU A 270 -3.79 16.00 -28.04
CA GLU A 270 -4.03 14.97 -29.05
C GLU A 270 -5.09 13.93 -28.65
N VAL A 271 -5.51 13.90 -27.38
CA VAL A 271 -6.50 12.94 -26.87
C VAL A 271 -7.86 13.61 -26.70
N ASP A 272 -8.89 13.07 -27.34
CA ASP A 272 -10.29 13.50 -27.11
C ASP A 272 -10.69 13.28 -25.65
N GLN A 273 -10.76 14.37 -24.89
CA GLN A 273 -11.02 14.34 -23.45
C GLN A 273 -12.37 13.69 -23.12
N ALA A 274 -13.44 14.14 -23.76
CA ALA A 274 -14.78 13.66 -23.44
C ALA A 274 -14.95 12.18 -23.80
N GLY A 275 -14.46 11.76 -24.97
CA GLY A 275 -14.48 10.36 -25.39
C GLY A 275 -13.64 9.45 -24.50
N PHE A 276 -12.44 9.90 -24.10
CA PHE A 276 -11.57 9.13 -23.21
C PHE A 276 -12.20 8.96 -21.82
N LEU A 277 -12.65 10.05 -21.20
CA LEU A 277 -13.21 10.00 -19.83
C LEU A 277 -14.55 9.27 -19.79
N GLY A 278 -15.39 9.39 -20.82
CA GLY A 278 -16.62 8.61 -20.93
C GLY A 278 -16.34 7.10 -21.05
N THR A 279 -15.35 6.71 -21.87
CA THR A 279 -14.91 5.31 -21.98
C THR A 279 -14.32 4.79 -20.68
N LEU A 280 -13.56 5.64 -19.97
CA LEU A 280 -12.98 5.31 -18.67
C LEU A 280 -14.07 4.93 -17.65
N VAL A 281 -15.10 5.76 -17.47
CA VAL A 281 -16.19 5.47 -16.53
C VAL A 281 -16.94 4.18 -16.91
N ARG A 282 -17.21 3.97 -18.20
CA ARG A 282 -17.85 2.75 -18.70
C ARG A 282 -17.03 1.48 -18.39
N LEU A 283 -15.71 1.52 -18.61
CA LEU A 283 -14.85 0.38 -18.28
C LEU A 283 -14.78 0.13 -16.77
N THR A 284 -14.85 1.18 -15.96
CA THR A 284 -14.95 1.06 -14.51
C THR A 284 -16.27 0.44 -14.06
N GLU A 285 -17.38 0.76 -14.72
CA GLU A 285 -18.67 0.09 -14.54
C GLU A 285 -18.60 -1.41 -14.86
N ASP A 286 -17.90 -1.79 -15.92
CA ASP A 286 -17.68 -3.19 -16.28
C ASP A 286 -16.93 -3.94 -15.15
N VAL A 287 -15.89 -3.31 -14.56
CA VAL A 287 -15.16 -3.87 -13.40
C VAL A 287 -16.05 -3.99 -12.18
N VAL A 288 -16.80 -2.94 -11.84
CA VAL A 288 -17.71 -2.91 -10.68
C VAL A 288 -18.75 -4.01 -10.81
N THR A 289 -19.34 -4.17 -11.99
CA THR A 289 -20.34 -5.19 -12.28
C THR A 289 -19.77 -6.59 -12.11
N ALA A 290 -18.59 -6.85 -12.71
CA ALA A 290 -17.93 -8.14 -12.60
C ALA A 290 -17.49 -8.46 -11.15
N ALA A 291 -16.96 -7.47 -10.43
CA ALA A 291 -16.56 -7.63 -9.03
C ALA A 291 -17.75 -7.94 -8.12
N SER A 292 -18.87 -7.24 -8.32
CA SER A 292 -20.09 -7.40 -7.53
C SER A 292 -20.66 -8.82 -7.60
N VAL A 293 -20.53 -9.47 -8.77
CA VAL A 293 -20.90 -10.88 -8.94
C VAL A 293 -20.05 -11.81 -8.08
N VAL A 294 -18.75 -11.51 -7.93
CA VAL A 294 -17.80 -12.35 -7.18
C VAL A 294 -17.90 -12.12 -5.67
N HIS A 295 -17.72 -10.88 -5.19
CA HIS A 295 -17.76 -10.61 -3.75
C HIS A 295 -19.18 -10.60 -3.18
N GLY A 296 -20.20 -10.48 -4.03
CA GLY A 296 -21.61 -10.62 -3.67
C GLY A 296 -22.08 -9.59 -2.63
N LEU A 297 -21.49 -8.39 -2.64
CA LEU A 297 -21.98 -7.26 -1.86
C LEU A 297 -23.01 -6.56 -2.75
N GLY A 298 -24.30 -6.81 -2.52
CA GLY A 298 -25.38 -6.21 -3.29
C GLY A 298 -25.64 -4.75 -2.93
N ASP A 299 -26.59 -4.14 -3.64
CA ASP A 299 -27.05 -2.78 -3.34
C ASP A 299 -27.68 -2.72 -1.94
N PRO A 300 -27.30 -1.73 -1.14
CA PRO A 300 -27.79 -1.62 0.22
C PRO A 300 -29.22 -1.11 0.34
N LYS A 301 -29.73 -1.22 1.57
CA LYS A 301 -30.83 -0.38 2.03
C LYS A 301 -30.34 1.05 2.27
N SER A 302 -31.17 2.03 1.92
CA SER A 302 -30.88 3.46 2.16
C SER A 302 -30.57 3.71 3.64
N LEU A 303 -29.42 4.33 3.92
CA LEU A 303 -29.05 4.77 5.27
C LEU A 303 -29.65 6.15 5.58
N THR A 304 -29.86 6.43 6.86
CA THR A 304 -30.27 7.74 7.36
C THR A 304 -29.07 8.69 7.30
N VAL A 305 -29.21 9.82 6.61
CA VAL A 305 -28.15 10.83 6.45
C VAL A 305 -27.78 11.43 7.81
N VAL A 306 -26.54 11.25 8.23
CA VAL A 306 -25.92 12.05 9.29
C VAL A 306 -24.99 13.02 8.57
N ASN A 307 -25.18 14.33 8.76
CA ASN A 307 -24.26 15.36 8.23
C ASN A 307 -23.06 15.50 9.18
N PRO A 308 -21.88 14.93 8.88
CA PRO A 308 -20.68 15.22 9.62
C PRO A 308 -20.23 16.64 9.30
N LYS A 309 -19.73 17.32 10.32
CA LYS A 309 -19.05 18.60 10.13
C LYS A 309 -17.60 18.30 9.80
N VAL A 310 -17.12 18.79 8.65
CA VAL A 310 -15.67 18.92 8.43
C VAL A 310 -15.15 19.87 9.48
N ARG A 311 -14.23 19.40 10.32
CA ARG A 311 -13.55 20.29 11.24
C ARG A 311 -12.45 20.98 10.45
N THR A 312 -12.65 22.24 10.10
CA THR A 312 -11.55 23.12 9.72
C THR A 312 -10.69 23.31 10.97
N ARG A 313 -9.72 22.42 11.18
CA ARG A 313 -8.69 22.64 12.18
C ARG A 313 -7.77 23.72 11.65
N VAL A 314 -7.88 24.93 12.20
CA VAL A 314 -6.80 25.91 12.09
C VAL A 314 -5.64 25.36 12.94
N GLN A 315 -4.79 24.53 12.33
CA GLN A 315 -3.57 24.07 12.98
C GLN A 315 -2.60 25.25 13.07
N THR A 316 -2.16 25.58 14.27
CA THR A 316 -1.06 26.52 14.49
C THR A 316 0.21 25.92 13.89
N ARG A 317 0.64 26.49 12.74
CA ARG A 317 1.84 26.08 12.01
C ARG A 317 3.08 26.31 12.87
N ARG A 318 3.71 25.22 13.32
CA ARG A 318 5.10 25.25 13.82
C ARG A 318 5.92 24.29 12.97
N LEU A 319 6.37 24.78 11.82
CA LEU A 319 7.31 24.05 10.98
C LEU A 319 8.71 24.15 11.59
N ARG A 320 9.39 23.00 11.66
CA ARG A 320 10.82 22.92 11.96
C ARG A 320 11.61 23.54 10.79
N PRO A 321 12.66 24.35 11.04
CA PRO A 321 13.50 24.91 9.97
C PRO A 321 14.03 23.85 9.01
N GLU A 322 14.35 22.66 9.51
CA GLU A 322 14.89 21.53 8.75
C GLU A 322 13.88 20.96 7.75
N ALA A 323 12.57 21.20 7.92
CA ALA A 323 11.54 20.80 6.96
C ALA A 323 11.59 21.62 5.65
N LEU A 324 12.35 22.72 5.65
CA LEU A 324 12.62 23.55 4.48
C LEU A 324 14.03 23.22 3.97
N VAL A 325 14.18 23.10 2.66
CA VAL A 325 15.50 22.87 2.04
C VAL A 325 15.93 24.15 1.36
N ALA A 326 17.06 24.74 1.73
CA ALA A 326 17.54 25.90 1.00
C ALA A 326 18.00 25.49 -0.41
N HIS A 327 17.83 26.37 -1.40
CA HIS A 327 18.17 26.02 -2.80
C HIS A 327 19.64 25.60 -2.98
N HIS A 328 20.56 26.13 -2.18
CA HIS A 328 21.98 25.77 -2.21
C HIS A 328 22.32 24.47 -1.45
N GLU A 329 21.36 23.91 -0.71
CA GLU A 329 21.49 22.64 0.04
C GLU A 329 20.91 21.45 -0.74
N VAL A 330 20.31 21.70 -1.92
CA VAL A 330 19.85 20.63 -2.81
C VAL A 330 21.05 19.80 -3.26
N LEU A 331 20.98 18.50 -2.99
CA LEU A 331 22.05 17.55 -3.30
C LEU A 331 21.87 16.96 -4.71
N PRO A 332 22.96 16.70 -5.47
CA PRO A 332 22.87 16.17 -6.84
C PRO A 332 22.37 14.72 -6.85
N ASP A 333 21.67 14.25 -7.87
CA ASP A 333 21.18 12.85 -7.92
C ASP A 333 22.29 11.78 -7.74
N ILE A 334 21.97 10.63 -7.13
CA ILE A 334 22.85 9.46 -7.04
C ILE A 334 22.62 8.59 -8.28
N LEU A 335 23.66 8.37 -9.07
CA LEU A 335 23.52 7.67 -10.36
C LEU A 335 22.89 6.27 -10.25
N HIS A 336 23.24 5.44 -9.26
CA HIS A 336 22.60 4.13 -9.07
C HIS A 336 22.82 3.51 -7.68
N ALA A 337 21.92 2.61 -7.27
CA ALA A 337 22.03 1.74 -6.09
C ALA A 337 22.73 0.39 -6.38
N GLY A 338 23.61 0.31 -7.40
CA GLY A 338 24.23 -0.93 -7.86
C GLY A 338 24.89 -1.82 -6.79
N PRO A 339 25.68 -1.28 -5.82
CA PRO A 339 26.20 -2.08 -4.71
C PRO A 339 25.11 -2.74 -3.86
N VAL A 340 24.03 -2.02 -3.56
CA VAL A 340 22.87 -2.53 -2.80
C VAL A 340 22.21 -3.67 -3.57
N ILE A 341 21.94 -3.47 -4.87
CA ILE A 341 21.34 -4.50 -5.73
C ILE A 341 22.18 -5.79 -5.73
N ARG A 342 23.51 -5.69 -5.81
CA ARG A 342 24.39 -6.87 -5.76
C ARG A 342 24.29 -7.62 -4.43
N ALA A 343 24.28 -6.90 -3.31
CA ALA A 343 24.13 -7.52 -1.99
C ALA A 343 22.76 -8.21 -1.85
N VAL A 344 21.70 -7.57 -2.34
CA VAL A 344 20.33 -8.12 -2.32
C VAL A 344 20.22 -9.40 -3.15
N ARG A 345 20.85 -9.47 -4.32
CA ARG A 345 20.86 -10.70 -5.13
C ARG A 345 21.58 -11.85 -4.42
N GLN A 346 22.66 -11.58 -3.67
CA GLN A 346 23.32 -12.60 -2.83
C GLN A 346 22.44 -13.05 -1.66
N TYR A 347 21.66 -12.14 -1.09
CA TYR A 347 20.66 -12.47 -0.07
C TYR A 347 19.55 -13.35 -0.65
N GLU A 348 19.00 -13.00 -1.82
CA GLU A 348 17.97 -13.76 -2.55
C GLU A 348 18.41 -15.20 -2.83
N GLU A 349 19.62 -15.40 -3.33
CA GLU A 349 20.19 -16.74 -3.56
C GLU A 349 20.20 -17.58 -2.26
N PHE A 350 20.47 -16.96 -1.11
CA PHE A 350 20.47 -17.65 0.16
C PHE A 350 19.06 -17.94 0.68
N VAL A 351 18.08 -17.08 0.45
CA VAL A 351 16.66 -17.35 0.78
C VAL A 351 16.18 -18.64 0.10
N GLY A 352 16.61 -18.89 -1.13
CA GLY A 352 16.28 -20.12 -1.86
C GLY A 352 17.05 -21.38 -1.42
N SER A 353 18.02 -21.26 -0.51
CA SER A 353 18.92 -22.38 -0.17
C SER A 353 18.32 -23.42 0.78
N TRP A 354 17.23 -23.08 1.49
CA TRP A 354 16.59 -23.99 2.43
C TRP A 354 15.10 -23.66 2.62
N THR A 355 14.27 -24.69 2.69
CA THR A 355 12.82 -24.58 2.87
C THR A 355 12.33 -25.49 3.99
N VAL A 356 11.39 -25.01 4.80
CA VAL A 356 10.69 -25.83 5.78
C VAL A 356 9.43 -26.39 5.18
N ASP A 357 9.20 -27.70 5.34
CA ASP A 357 7.87 -28.28 5.23
C ASP A 357 7.10 -28.01 6.54
N PRO A 358 6.09 -27.12 6.55
CA PRO A 358 5.39 -26.74 7.78
C PRO A 358 4.64 -27.92 8.42
N TRP A 359 4.33 -28.97 7.66
CA TRP A 359 3.50 -30.10 8.08
C TRP A 359 4.33 -31.33 8.49
N ALA A 360 5.64 -31.31 8.25
CA ALA A 360 6.53 -32.44 8.53
C ALA A 360 6.53 -32.91 10.00
N ARG A 361 6.08 -32.06 10.94
CA ARG A 361 6.08 -32.35 12.39
C ARG A 361 4.70 -32.31 13.06
N GLY A 362 3.61 -32.37 12.29
CA GLY A 362 2.24 -32.44 12.83
C GLY A 362 1.39 -31.21 12.53
N ASP A 363 0.72 -30.64 13.55
CA ASP A 363 -0.23 -29.52 13.45
C ASP A 363 0.46 -28.16 13.77
N PRO A 364 1.08 -27.47 12.79
CA PRO A 364 1.69 -26.17 13.02
C PRO A 364 0.66 -25.10 13.38
N LYS A 365 1.08 -24.10 14.13
CA LYS A 365 0.27 -22.88 14.33
C LYS A 365 0.12 -22.16 12.99
N LEU A 366 -1.12 -21.93 12.56
CA LEU A 366 -1.44 -21.25 11.30
C LEU A 366 -0.70 -19.92 11.13
N ALA A 367 -0.56 -19.12 12.20
CA ALA A 367 0.14 -17.84 12.13
C ALA A 367 1.60 -17.99 11.70
N SER A 368 2.30 -19.04 12.13
CA SER A 368 3.69 -19.32 11.74
C SER A 368 3.78 -19.79 10.28
N VAL A 369 2.82 -20.61 9.82
CA VAL A 369 2.75 -21.03 8.41
C VAL A 369 2.50 -19.83 7.50
N LEU A 370 1.54 -18.99 7.87
CA LEU A 370 1.19 -17.77 7.15
C LEU A 370 2.34 -16.76 7.12
N ALA A 371 3.05 -16.56 8.23
CA ALA A 371 4.19 -15.65 8.27
C ALA A 371 5.36 -16.17 7.42
N TYR A 372 5.65 -17.48 7.47
CA TYR A 372 6.70 -18.09 6.65
C TYR A 372 6.38 -17.98 5.15
N GLY A 373 5.20 -18.44 4.73
CA GLY A 373 4.77 -18.38 3.32
C GLY A 373 4.56 -16.95 2.82
N GLY A 374 4.02 -16.07 3.66
CA GLY A 374 3.83 -14.65 3.39
C GLY A 374 5.14 -13.90 3.21
N ALA A 375 6.17 -14.21 4.01
CA ALA A 375 7.49 -13.62 3.88
C ALA A 375 8.15 -14.00 2.54
N HIS A 376 8.11 -15.29 2.16
CA HIS A 376 8.59 -15.74 0.84
C HIS A 376 7.85 -15.06 -0.30
N SER A 377 6.52 -15.01 -0.24
CA SER A 377 5.69 -14.38 -1.28
C SER A 377 5.96 -12.89 -1.43
N THR A 378 6.02 -12.16 -0.32
CA THR A 378 6.22 -10.70 -0.31
C THR A 378 7.65 -10.34 -0.71
N PHE A 379 8.66 -11.11 -0.26
CA PHE A 379 10.04 -10.93 -0.69
C PHE A 379 10.21 -11.27 -2.18
N SER A 380 9.59 -12.35 -2.67
CA SER A 380 9.57 -12.65 -4.10
C SER A 380 8.92 -11.51 -4.90
N THR A 381 7.88 -10.86 -4.36
CA THR A 381 7.28 -9.68 -4.98
C THR A 381 8.31 -8.57 -5.15
N VAL A 382 9.06 -8.23 -4.09
CA VAL A 382 10.16 -7.26 -4.15
C VAL A 382 11.14 -7.62 -5.27
N MET A 383 11.62 -8.86 -5.30
CA MET A 383 12.66 -9.33 -6.23
C MET A 383 12.23 -9.37 -7.69
N ASN A 384 10.94 -9.51 -7.95
CA ASN A 384 10.38 -9.51 -9.30
C ASN A 384 10.00 -8.10 -9.81
N THR A 385 10.01 -7.07 -8.96
CA THR A 385 9.49 -5.75 -9.33
C THR A 385 10.47 -4.59 -9.23
N PHE A 386 11.58 -4.73 -8.51
CA PHE A 386 12.42 -3.58 -8.13
C PHE A 386 13.28 -2.99 -9.26
N ASP A 387 13.57 -3.76 -10.29
CA ASP A 387 14.42 -3.36 -11.43
C ASP A 387 13.63 -3.03 -12.71
N ASP A 388 12.30 -3.01 -12.62
CA ASP A 388 11.38 -2.75 -13.74
C ASP A 388 10.45 -1.56 -13.45
N HIS A 389 9.56 -1.26 -14.41
CA HIS A 389 8.50 -0.24 -14.34
C HIS A 389 7.49 -0.46 -13.20
N SER A 390 7.62 -1.54 -12.42
CA SER A 390 6.81 -1.89 -11.25
C SER A 390 7.48 -1.56 -9.90
N ALA A 391 8.56 -0.79 -9.87
CA ALA A 391 9.33 -0.52 -8.66
C ALA A 391 8.49 0.06 -7.49
N VAL A 392 7.36 0.71 -7.76
CA VAL A 392 6.40 1.12 -6.71
C VAL A 392 5.95 -0.06 -5.84
N THR A 393 5.72 -1.24 -6.43
CA THR A 393 5.29 -2.46 -5.73
C THR A 393 6.31 -2.90 -4.70
N THR A 394 7.61 -2.71 -4.99
CA THR A 394 8.71 -2.99 -4.07
C THR A 394 8.55 -2.21 -2.77
N VAL A 395 8.16 -0.93 -2.82
CA VAL A 395 7.99 -0.10 -1.61
C VAL A 395 6.84 -0.59 -0.75
N PHE A 396 5.70 -0.94 -1.38
CA PHE A 396 4.56 -1.52 -0.65
C PHE A 396 4.94 -2.85 0.00
N ALA A 397 5.56 -3.77 -0.75
CA ALA A 397 5.97 -5.07 -0.25
C ALA A 397 7.02 -4.96 0.88
N ALA A 398 8.00 -4.08 0.74
CA ALA A 398 9.03 -3.81 1.75
C ALA A 398 8.43 -3.28 3.06
N ARG A 399 7.50 -2.30 2.98
CA ARG A 399 6.77 -1.79 4.15
C ARG A 399 6.00 -2.91 4.86
N MET A 400 5.35 -3.80 4.11
CA MET A 400 4.57 -4.90 4.67
C MET A 400 5.46 -5.94 5.37
N LEU A 401 6.61 -6.28 4.79
CA LEU A 401 7.61 -7.13 5.44
C LEU A 401 8.09 -6.53 6.75
N LEU A 402 8.42 -5.24 6.75
CA LEU A 402 8.88 -4.53 7.94
C LEU A 402 7.81 -4.52 9.05
N GLU A 403 6.56 -4.21 8.70
CA GLU A 403 5.42 -4.22 9.61
C GLU A 403 5.22 -5.59 10.28
N GLU A 404 5.20 -6.66 9.50
CA GLU A 404 4.94 -8.00 10.04
C GLU A 404 6.15 -8.52 10.84
N ALA A 405 7.37 -8.23 10.38
CA ALA A 405 8.59 -8.60 11.08
C ALA A 405 8.66 -7.94 12.46
N ALA A 406 8.31 -6.65 12.59
CA ALA A 406 8.25 -5.97 13.87
C ALA A 406 7.24 -6.62 14.84
N ARG A 407 6.06 -7.01 14.34
CA ARG A 407 5.05 -7.72 15.15
C ARG A 407 5.54 -9.10 15.60
N PHE A 408 6.21 -9.83 14.72
CA PHE A 408 6.77 -11.15 15.05
C PHE A 408 7.92 -11.04 16.04
N THR A 409 8.82 -10.07 15.88
CA THR A 409 9.89 -9.80 16.86
C THR A 409 9.31 -9.48 18.24
N TRP A 410 8.28 -8.63 18.30
CA TRP A 410 7.59 -8.37 19.57
C TRP A 410 6.91 -9.62 20.14
N LEU A 411 6.23 -10.41 19.30
CA LEU A 411 5.56 -11.64 19.72
C LEU A 411 6.55 -12.65 20.33
N THR A 412 7.79 -12.71 19.81
CA THR A 412 8.79 -13.70 20.20
C THR A 412 9.94 -13.17 21.06
N GLN A 413 9.82 -11.97 21.64
CA GLN A 413 10.90 -11.37 22.44
C GLN A 413 11.26 -12.21 23.67
N ASP A 414 10.26 -12.75 24.37
CA ASP A 414 10.43 -13.44 25.65
C ASP A 414 10.15 -14.94 25.50
N LEU A 415 10.68 -15.59 24.45
CA LEU A 415 10.45 -17.03 24.22
C LEU A 415 10.91 -17.93 25.39
N HIS A 416 11.76 -17.42 26.26
CA HIS A 416 12.24 -18.13 27.46
C HIS A 416 11.35 -17.95 28.69
N ASP A 417 10.40 -17.01 28.66
CA ASP A 417 9.37 -16.80 29.69
C ASP A 417 8.02 -17.27 29.13
N GLU A 418 7.63 -18.50 29.50
CA GLU A 418 6.40 -19.12 28.99
C GLU A 418 5.15 -18.29 29.31
N ASP A 419 5.07 -17.69 30.49
CA ASP A 419 3.92 -16.89 30.92
C ASP A 419 3.84 -15.60 30.09
N ALA A 420 4.96 -14.91 29.91
CA ALA A 420 5.03 -13.71 29.07
C ALA A 420 4.69 -14.03 27.61
N PHE A 421 5.19 -15.13 27.07
CA PHE A 421 4.89 -15.57 25.70
C PHE A 421 3.40 -15.90 25.51
N VAL A 422 2.78 -16.58 26.47
CA VAL A 422 1.33 -16.89 26.44
C VAL A 422 0.51 -15.59 26.50
N GLN A 423 0.90 -14.62 27.33
CA GLN A 423 0.22 -13.33 27.42
C GLN A 423 0.30 -12.54 26.11
N ARG A 424 1.50 -12.41 25.52
CA ARG A 424 1.69 -11.71 24.23
C ARG A 424 0.96 -12.41 23.09
N SER A 425 1.02 -13.75 23.05
CA SER A 425 0.28 -14.55 22.07
C SER A 425 -1.23 -14.31 22.18
N THR A 426 -1.77 -14.30 23.40
CA THR A 426 -3.18 -14.01 23.65
C THR A 426 -3.55 -12.61 23.17
N GLN A 427 -2.73 -11.61 23.50
CA GLN A 427 -2.91 -10.21 23.09
C GLN A 427 -2.89 -10.07 21.55
N TYR A 428 -1.95 -10.73 20.87
CA TYR A 428 -1.83 -10.73 19.41
C TYR A 428 -3.10 -11.27 18.74
N PHE A 429 -3.55 -12.47 19.12
CA PHE A 429 -4.74 -13.07 18.51
C PHE A 429 -6.03 -12.33 18.87
N ASP A 430 -6.16 -11.82 20.10
CA ASP A 430 -7.31 -11.03 20.52
C ASP A 430 -7.45 -9.73 19.72
N GLU A 431 -6.35 -9.11 19.30
CA GLU A 431 -6.36 -7.94 18.42
C GLU A 431 -7.01 -8.23 17.07
N PHE A 432 -6.62 -9.32 16.42
CA PHE A 432 -7.17 -9.67 15.11
C PHE A 432 -8.61 -10.18 15.19
N ARG A 433 -8.97 -10.90 16.26
CA ARG A 433 -10.38 -11.26 16.52
C ARG A 433 -11.25 -10.03 16.74
N ALA A 434 -10.79 -9.05 17.51
CA ALA A 434 -11.51 -7.80 17.74
C ALA A 434 -11.67 -6.99 16.44
N LYS A 435 -10.62 -6.91 15.61
CA LYS A 435 -10.66 -6.28 14.28
C LYS A 435 -11.65 -6.97 13.33
N LYS A 436 -11.62 -8.30 13.25
CA LYS A 436 -12.60 -9.11 12.48
C LYS A 436 -14.03 -8.81 12.94
N LYS A 437 -14.30 -8.89 14.25
CA LYS A 437 -15.63 -8.59 14.82
C LYS A 437 -16.10 -7.17 14.54
N LYS A 438 -15.22 -6.17 14.69
CA LYS A 438 -15.51 -4.75 14.39
C LYS A 438 -15.84 -4.56 12.90
N THR A 439 -15.12 -5.22 12.01
CA THR A 439 -15.34 -5.14 10.57
C THR A 439 -16.70 -5.72 10.18
N ILE A 440 -17.05 -6.91 10.69
CA ILE A 440 -18.38 -7.52 10.48
C ILE A 440 -19.50 -6.60 10.98
N ALA A 441 -19.37 -6.05 12.19
CA ALA A 441 -20.36 -5.14 12.75
C ALA A 441 -20.49 -3.86 11.92
N THR A 442 -19.38 -3.36 11.37
CA THR A 442 -19.37 -2.18 10.49
C THR A 442 -20.09 -2.47 9.18
N PHE A 443 -19.81 -3.59 8.50
CA PHE A 443 -20.56 -3.99 7.30
C PHE A 443 -22.06 -4.08 7.57
N ALA A 444 -22.44 -4.78 8.64
CA ALA A 444 -23.84 -4.94 9.03
C ALA A 444 -24.52 -3.58 9.31
N GLY A 445 -23.83 -2.70 10.03
CA GLY A 445 -24.32 -1.35 10.34
C GLY A 445 -24.47 -0.44 9.12
N ASN A 446 -23.72 -0.71 8.03
CA ASN A 446 -23.86 0.05 6.79
C ASN A 446 -24.77 -0.65 5.76
N GLY A 447 -25.56 -1.66 6.15
CA GLY A 447 -26.61 -2.23 5.29
C GLY A 447 -26.21 -3.46 4.49
N VAL A 448 -25.00 -4.01 4.68
CA VAL A 448 -24.63 -5.34 4.16
C VAL A 448 -25.24 -6.42 5.06
N SER A 449 -25.77 -7.51 4.50
CA SER A 449 -26.31 -8.59 5.34
C SER A 449 -25.22 -9.20 6.24
N LEU A 450 -25.58 -9.55 7.47
CA LEU A 450 -24.64 -10.19 8.40
C LEU A 450 -24.02 -11.46 7.82
N ALA A 451 -24.80 -12.24 7.07
CA ALA A 451 -24.31 -13.44 6.39
C ALA A 451 -23.22 -13.12 5.35
N ALA A 452 -23.41 -12.09 4.52
CA ALA A 452 -22.41 -11.66 3.54
C ALA A 452 -21.16 -11.08 4.22
N ALA A 453 -21.34 -10.26 5.27
CA ALA A 453 -20.24 -9.69 6.04
C ALA A 453 -19.38 -10.76 6.72
N THR A 454 -20.01 -11.77 7.33
CA THR A 454 -19.32 -12.89 7.96
C THR A 454 -18.61 -13.76 6.92
N ARG A 455 -19.24 -14.02 5.75
CA ARG A 455 -18.63 -14.80 4.66
C ARG A 455 -17.28 -14.25 4.23
N LEU A 456 -17.17 -12.93 4.01
CA LEU A 456 -15.93 -12.28 3.58
C LEU A 456 -14.76 -12.45 4.55
N LEU A 457 -15.03 -12.69 5.84
CA LEU A 457 -13.98 -12.82 6.86
C LEU A 457 -13.90 -14.24 7.44
N LYS A 458 -14.68 -15.18 6.91
CA LYS A 458 -14.62 -16.59 7.31
C LYS A 458 -13.35 -17.21 6.73
N THR A 459 -12.66 -18.03 7.51
CA THR A 459 -11.57 -18.86 6.97
C THR A 459 -12.16 -20.11 6.30
N SER A 460 -11.35 -20.86 5.54
CA SER A 460 -11.78 -22.12 4.94
C SER A 460 -12.17 -23.12 6.02
N ASP A 461 -13.16 -23.98 5.75
CA ASP A 461 -13.58 -25.05 6.67
C ASP A 461 -12.46 -26.09 6.93
N HIS A 462 -11.40 -26.07 6.12
CA HIS A 462 -10.18 -26.88 6.30
C HIS A 462 -9.17 -26.26 7.28
N VAL A 463 -9.41 -25.04 7.74
CA VAL A 463 -8.57 -24.37 8.73
C VAL A 463 -9.17 -24.59 10.12
N VAL A 464 -8.38 -25.15 11.03
CA VAL A 464 -8.76 -25.23 12.44
C VAL A 464 -8.70 -23.83 13.03
N GLU A 465 -9.86 -23.19 13.18
CA GLU A 465 -9.95 -21.88 13.83
C GLU A 465 -9.61 -22.00 15.33
N GLY A 466 -8.83 -21.04 15.83
CA GLY A 466 -8.58 -20.90 17.27
C GLY A 466 -9.84 -20.45 18.04
N PRO A 467 -9.73 -20.24 19.36
CA PRO A 467 -10.87 -19.82 20.18
C PRO A 467 -11.50 -18.52 19.67
N GLU A 468 -12.83 -18.48 19.53
CA GLU A 468 -13.54 -17.27 19.09
C GLU A 468 -13.66 -16.20 20.20
N MET A 469 -13.56 -16.61 21.46
CA MET A 469 -13.71 -15.69 22.60
C MET A 469 -12.57 -14.69 22.65
N ILE A 470 -12.90 -13.42 22.87
CA ILE A 470 -11.93 -12.34 23.13
C ILE A 470 -11.82 -12.15 24.64
N SER A 471 -10.60 -12.07 25.18
CA SER A 471 -10.39 -11.95 26.62
C SER A 471 -10.99 -10.67 27.18
N LYS A 472 -11.58 -10.75 28.39
CA LYS A 472 -12.06 -9.57 29.11
C LYS A 472 -10.87 -8.69 29.51
N GLY A 473 -10.98 -7.39 29.29
CA GLY A 473 -9.90 -6.44 29.60
C GLY A 473 -8.71 -6.51 28.63
N ARG A 474 -8.92 -6.99 27.39
CA ARG A 474 -7.88 -7.07 26.36
C ARG A 474 -7.08 -5.76 26.27
N GLN A 475 -5.76 -5.87 26.20
CA GLN A 475 -4.90 -4.75 25.88
C GLN A 475 -4.72 -4.69 24.36
N PRO A 476 -4.73 -3.50 23.73
CA PRO A 476 -4.38 -3.36 22.33
C PRO A 476 -2.91 -3.76 22.13
N LEU A 477 -2.54 -4.14 20.90
CA LEU A 477 -1.11 -4.27 20.57
C LEU A 477 -0.38 -2.94 20.81
N PRO A 478 0.91 -2.97 21.17
CA PRO A 478 1.72 -1.77 21.17
C PRO A 478 1.66 -1.07 19.80
N PRO A 479 1.81 0.25 19.75
CA PRO A 479 1.98 0.97 18.50
C PRO A 479 3.15 0.42 17.67
N ILE A 480 3.06 0.55 16.34
CA ILE A 480 4.05 -0.05 15.43
C ILE A 480 5.46 0.53 15.61
N ASP A 481 5.57 1.82 15.94
CA ASP A 481 6.84 2.48 16.25
C ASP A 481 7.59 1.79 17.40
N THR A 482 6.87 1.41 18.46
CA THR A 482 7.41 0.74 19.65
C THR A 482 7.93 -0.64 19.28
N MET A 483 7.20 -1.37 18.43
CA MET A 483 7.62 -2.68 17.93
C MET A 483 8.81 -2.57 16.96
N LEU A 484 8.88 -1.51 16.16
CA LEU A 484 10.01 -1.23 15.27
C LEU A 484 11.27 -0.85 16.04
N THR A 485 11.16 -0.02 17.09
CA THR A 485 12.30 0.29 17.98
C THR A 485 12.84 -0.97 18.65
N LEU A 486 11.94 -1.87 19.09
CA LEU A 486 12.36 -3.16 19.63
C LEU A 486 13.14 -3.97 18.58
N MET A 487 12.62 -4.05 17.35
CA MET A 487 13.28 -4.74 16.25
C MET A 487 14.64 -4.10 15.90
N GLY A 488 14.77 -2.79 16.09
CA GLY A 488 15.96 -1.99 15.84
C GLY A 488 17.03 -2.09 16.93
N THR A 489 16.74 -2.71 18.08
CA THR A 489 17.67 -2.79 19.23
C THR A 489 19.08 -3.29 18.88
N PRO A 490 19.29 -4.21 17.92
CA PRO A 490 20.62 -4.65 17.53
C PRO A 490 21.47 -3.62 16.77
N TYR A 491 20.89 -2.51 16.30
CA TYR A 491 21.55 -1.49 15.49
C TYR A 491 22.04 -0.31 16.35
N PRO A 492 23.03 0.47 15.88
CA PRO A 492 23.55 1.64 16.59
C PRO A 492 22.49 2.70 16.92
N GLU A 493 21.60 3.03 15.99
CA GLU A 493 20.45 3.91 16.25
C GLU A 493 19.13 3.14 16.07
N PRO A 494 18.62 2.44 17.12
CA PRO A 494 17.40 1.61 17.01
C PRO A 494 16.18 2.32 16.43
N GLY A 495 16.14 3.65 16.53
CA GLY A 495 15.12 4.52 15.98
C GLY A 495 15.07 4.65 14.46
N TRP A 496 16.06 4.11 13.73
CA TRP A 496 16.08 4.19 12.27
C TRP A 496 14.93 3.42 11.62
N LEU A 497 14.46 2.31 12.22
CA LEU A 497 13.35 1.51 11.69
C LEU A 497 11.99 2.25 11.75
N PRO A 498 11.60 2.91 12.86
CA PRO A 498 10.47 3.84 12.86
C PRO A 498 10.54 4.91 11.75
N VAL A 499 11.72 5.49 11.51
CA VAL A 499 11.92 6.49 10.45
C VAL A 499 11.79 5.86 9.06
N ALA A 500 12.41 4.70 8.83
CA ALA A 500 12.29 3.95 7.59
C ALA A 500 10.83 3.64 7.26
N TYR A 501 10.05 3.20 8.25
CA TYR A 501 8.62 2.98 8.11
C TYR A 501 7.86 4.26 7.71
N SER A 502 8.21 5.41 8.31
CA SER A 502 7.64 6.72 7.96
C SER A 502 7.96 7.15 6.52
N LEU A 503 9.19 6.91 6.05
CA LEU A 503 9.63 7.24 4.69
C LEU A 503 8.97 6.35 3.63
N LEU A 504 8.94 5.03 3.83
CA LEU A 504 8.22 4.10 2.94
C LEU A 504 6.72 4.46 2.88
N SER A 505 6.18 4.93 4.01
CA SER A 505 4.77 5.32 4.09
C SER A 505 4.40 6.45 3.13
N GLN A 506 5.35 7.34 2.78
CA GLN A 506 5.12 8.46 1.85
C GLN A 506 4.65 7.96 0.48
N VAL A 507 5.33 6.97 -0.10
CA VAL A 507 4.94 6.35 -1.37
C VAL A 507 3.62 5.60 -1.22
N THR A 508 3.47 4.81 -0.16
CA THR A 508 2.26 3.99 0.01
C THR A 508 0.98 4.80 0.25
N HIS A 509 1.10 6.05 0.71
CA HIS A 509 -0.01 6.98 0.88
C HIS A 509 -0.05 8.07 -0.21
N SER A 510 0.78 7.95 -1.25
CA SER A 510 0.84 8.90 -2.39
C SER A 510 1.00 10.35 -1.96
N THR A 511 1.74 10.57 -0.89
CA THR A 511 1.99 11.91 -0.40
C THR A 511 2.81 12.69 -1.42
N PRO A 512 2.76 14.03 -1.46
CA PRO A 512 3.67 14.84 -2.28
C PRO A 512 5.14 14.42 -2.17
N VAL A 513 5.64 14.13 -0.96
CA VAL A 513 7.01 13.58 -0.78
C VAL A 513 7.16 12.22 -1.46
N GLY A 514 6.18 11.33 -1.32
CA GLY A 514 6.18 10.04 -2.01
C GLY A 514 6.17 10.14 -3.53
N ILE A 515 5.38 11.06 -4.09
CA ILE A 515 5.25 11.29 -5.53
C ILE A 515 6.60 11.72 -6.13
N VAL A 516 7.33 12.64 -5.48
CA VAL A 516 8.64 13.08 -5.98
C VAL A 516 9.71 11.98 -5.91
N HIS A 517 9.58 11.03 -4.97
CA HIS A 517 10.42 9.83 -4.92
C HIS A 517 10.09 8.77 -5.97
N MET A 518 9.02 8.94 -6.74
CA MET A 518 8.61 8.07 -7.85
C MET A 518 8.93 8.69 -9.23
N ALA A 519 9.66 9.80 -9.25
CA ALA A 519 10.01 10.52 -10.45
C ALA A 519 11.53 10.76 -10.52
N ARG A 520 12.14 10.48 -11.68
CA ARG A 520 13.59 10.65 -11.86
C ARG A 520 13.96 11.04 -13.29
N TYR A 521 14.97 11.90 -13.46
CA TYR A 521 15.52 12.21 -14.77
C TYR A 521 16.51 11.14 -15.25
N ARG A 522 16.33 10.65 -16.48
CA ARG A 522 17.33 9.85 -17.21
C ARG A 522 17.55 10.42 -18.60
N GLY A 523 18.79 10.81 -18.90
CA GLY A 523 19.14 11.36 -20.21
C GLY A 523 18.31 12.59 -20.61
N GLY A 524 17.87 13.40 -19.63
CA GLY A 524 17.01 14.57 -19.84
C GLY A 524 15.51 14.29 -19.95
N VAL A 525 15.07 13.03 -19.80
CA VAL A 525 13.65 12.64 -19.81
C VAL A 525 13.21 12.29 -18.39
N LEU A 526 12.06 12.83 -17.95
CA LEU A 526 11.47 12.46 -16.67
C LEU A 526 10.78 11.09 -16.77
N SER A 527 11.22 10.15 -15.94
CA SER A 527 10.58 8.87 -15.72
C SER A 527 9.72 8.94 -14.46
N ALA A 528 8.39 9.00 -14.60
CA ALA A 528 7.43 9.10 -13.49
C ALA A 528 6.99 7.75 -12.91
N HIS A 529 7.87 6.75 -12.96
CA HIS A 529 7.68 5.40 -12.41
C HIS A 529 8.98 4.81 -11.87
N GLU A 530 10.02 5.63 -11.72
CA GLU A 530 11.32 5.20 -11.24
C GLU A 530 11.53 5.72 -9.83
N LEU A 531 11.91 4.81 -8.91
CA LEU A 531 12.25 5.19 -7.55
C LEU A 531 13.52 6.02 -7.52
N SER A 532 13.57 7.01 -6.62
CA SER A 532 14.85 7.61 -6.25
C SER A 532 15.78 6.55 -5.65
N PRO A 533 17.11 6.71 -5.78
CA PRO A 533 18.10 5.78 -5.22
C PRO A 533 17.94 5.54 -3.72
N GLU A 534 17.55 6.58 -2.97
CA GLU A 534 17.30 6.53 -1.52
C GLU A 534 16.10 5.65 -1.22
N MET A 535 14.97 5.87 -1.91
CA MET A 535 13.75 5.09 -1.73
C MET A 535 13.94 3.62 -2.15
N LEU A 536 14.61 3.37 -3.28
CA LEU A 536 14.92 2.02 -3.73
C LEU A 536 15.83 1.31 -2.73
N SER A 537 16.91 1.95 -2.28
CA SER A 537 17.85 1.35 -1.34
C SER A 537 17.19 1.07 0.01
N LEU A 538 16.35 1.99 0.51
CA LEU A 538 15.59 1.78 1.73
C LEU A 538 14.62 0.61 1.60
N ALA A 539 13.85 0.54 0.51
CA ALA A 539 12.91 -0.54 0.27
C ALA A 539 13.60 -1.91 0.18
N LEU A 540 14.76 -1.99 -0.46
CA LEU A 540 15.53 -3.23 -0.54
C LEU A 540 16.12 -3.65 0.81
N ASP A 541 16.66 -2.69 1.56
CA ASP A 541 17.22 -2.92 2.90
C ASP A 541 16.16 -3.50 3.85
N VAL A 542 15.06 -2.78 4.03
CA VAL A 542 13.98 -3.21 4.94
C VAL A 542 13.29 -4.50 4.45
N ALA A 543 13.26 -4.78 3.15
CA ALA A 543 12.75 -6.04 2.63
C ALA A 543 13.65 -7.22 3.00
N CYS A 544 14.97 -7.11 2.82
CA CYS A 544 15.94 -8.14 3.24
C CYS A 544 15.92 -8.35 4.75
N LEU A 545 15.88 -7.26 5.52
CA LEU A 545 15.82 -7.29 6.97
C LEU A 545 14.51 -7.92 7.48
N GLY A 546 13.36 -7.46 6.98
CA GLY A 546 12.04 -7.95 7.37
C GLY A 546 11.84 -9.43 6.99
N SER A 547 12.24 -9.82 5.78
CA SER A 547 12.16 -11.23 5.35
C SER A 547 13.13 -12.12 6.14
N ALA A 548 14.35 -11.67 6.45
CA ALA A 548 15.30 -12.44 7.26
C ALA A 548 14.71 -12.79 8.63
N ARG A 549 14.09 -11.81 9.30
CA ARG A 549 13.44 -12.01 10.60
C ARG A 549 12.26 -12.96 10.52
N LEU A 550 11.35 -12.75 9.56
CA LEU A 550 10.16 -13.58 9.44
C LEU A 550 10.48 -15.02 9.06
N LEU A 551 11.37 -15.22 8.09
CA LEU A 551 11.80 -16.54 7.64
C LEU A 551 12.62 -17.26 8.73
N GLY A 552 13.52 -16.56 9.42
CA GLY A 552 14.31 -17.10 10.51
C GLY A 552 13.46 -17.55 11.69
N ILE A 553 12.62 -16.65 12.24
CA ILE A 553 11.76 -16.94 13.39
C ILE A 553 10.76 -18.04 13.04
N SER A 554 10.05 -17.92 11.91
CA SER A 554 9.02 -18.90 11.54
C SER A 554 9.64 -20.25 11.19
N GLY A 555 10.81 -20.27 10.53
CA GLY A 555 11.53 -21.50 10.24
C GLY A 555 11.99 -22.24 11.50
N LEU A 556 12.46 -21.52 12.52
CA LEU A 556 12.78 -22.09 13.83
C LEU A 556 11.55 -22.67 14.52
N LEU A 557 10.42 -21.94 14.53
CA LEU A 557 9.18 -22.41 15.13
C LEU A 557 8.63 -23.67 14.45
N LEU A 558 8.61 -23.68 13.11
CA LEU A 558 8.08 -24.80 12.32
C LEU A 558 8.98 -26.04 12.36
N SER A 559 10.30 -25.87 12.51
CA SER A 559 11.26 -26.97 12.59
C SER A 559 11.59 -27.43 14.02
N GLN A 560 10.93 -26.86 15.04
CA GLN A 560 11.22 -27.07 16.46
C GLN A 560 12.70 -26.79 16.81
N GLY A 561 13.29 -25.76 16.18
CA GLY A 561 14.65 -25.31 16.47
C GLY A 561 15.75 -26.27 16.00
N SER A 562 15.56 -26.95 14.87
CA SER A 562 16.59 -27.81 14.25
C SER A 562 17.89 -27.04 13.97
N ASP A 563 19.02 -27.75 13.90
CA ASP A 563 20.33 -27.14 13.60
C ASP A 563 20.36 -26.45 12.24
N ASP A 564 19.76 -27.07 11.21
CA ASP A 564 19.65 -26.47 9.89
C ASP A 564 18.86 -25.15 9.93
N ALA A 565 17.77 -25.10 10.69
CA ALA A 565 16.98 -23.88 10.85
C ALA A 565 17.74 -22.77 11.60
N ARG A 566 18.57 -23.14 12.60
CA ARG A 566 19.46 -22.19 13.28
C ARG A 566 20.51 -21.63 12.32
N GLN A 567 21.18 -22.49 11.57
CA GLN A 567 22.19 -22.07 10.58
C GLN A 567 21.57 -21.20 9.49
N TYR A 568 20.37 -21.55 9.03
CA TYR A 568 19.62 -20.76 8.06
C TYR A 568 19.24 -19.39 8.61
N ALA A 569 18.66 -19.31 9.81
CA ALA A 569 18.31 -18.04 10.45
C ALA A 569 19.53 -17.11 10.63
N THR A 570 20.64 -17.63 11.16
CA THR A 570 21.89 -16.86 11.29
C THR A 570 22.46 -16.43 9.94
N GLY A 571 22.37 -17.31 8.93
CA GLY A 571 22.83 -17.02 7.57
C GLY A 571 22.01 -15.94 6.86
N LEU A 572 20.70 -15.87 7.13
CA LEU A 572 19.80 -14.82 6.66
C LEU A 572 20.14 -13.49 7.32
N GLU A 573 20.26 -13.46 8.64
CA GLU A 573 20.58 -12.24 9.41
C GLU A 573 21.91 -11.63 8.97
N ARG A 574 22.96 -12.45 8.82
CA ARG A 574 24.27 -11.97 8.36
C ARG A 574 24.19 -11.29 7.00
N ARG A 575 23.49 -11.89 6.03
CA ARG A 575 23.39 -11.33 4.68
C ARG A 575 22.47 -10.13 4.60
N ALA A 576 21.40 -10.09 5.40
CA ALA A 576 20.56 -8.90 5.52
C ALA A 576 21.37 -7.72 6.10
N TYR A 577 22.27 -7.99 7.05
CA TYR A 577 23.20 -6.98 7.56
C TYR A 577 24.18 -6.48 6.48
N GLU A 578 24.70 -7.36 5.62
CA GLU A 578 25.53 -6.97 4.47
C GLU A 578 24.77 -6.08 3.47
N VAL A 579 23.47 -6.32 3.27
CA VAL A 579 22.61 -5.43 2.48
C VAL A 579 22.47 -4.07 3.17
N HIS A 580 22.18 -4.05 4.47
CA HIS A 580 22.04 -2.83 5.27
C HIS A 580 23.30 -1.98 5.22
N ASP A 581 24.49 -2.58 5.39
CA ASP A 581 25.78 -1.88 5.32
C ASP A 581 26.00 -1.18 3.97
N ALA A 582 25.56 -1.77 2.87
CA ALA A 582 25.61 -1.15 1.56
C ALA A 582 24.53 -0.08 1.38
N ALA A 583 23.33 -0.31 1.91
CA ALA A 583 22.16 0.52 1.71
C ALA A 583 22.19 1.81 2.52
N ARG A 584 22.68 1.78 3.77
CA ARG A 584 22.78 2.96 4.64
C ARG A 584 23.65 4.07 4.07
N LEU A 585 24.62 3.74 3.21
CA LEU A 585 25.44 4.71 2.49
C LEU A 585 24.66 5.48 1.41
N VAL A 586 23.50 4.97 1.00
CA VAL A 586 22.62 5.59 0.00
C VAL A 586 21.43 6.26 0.68
N HIS A 587 20.70 5.52 1.51
CA HIS A 587 19.47 6.01 2.15
C HIS A 587 19.74 6.86 3.40
N GLY A 588 20.90 6.71 4.03
CA GLY A 588 21.41 7.60 5.08
C GLY A 588 20.80 7.39 6.47
N LEU A 589 20.04 6.32 6.70
CA LEU A 589 19.60 5.89 8.04
C LEU A 589 20.51 4.77 8.56
N ASP A 590 20.85 4.77 9.85
CA ASP A 590 21.46 3.65 10.61
C ASP A 590 21.68 4.00 12.08
#